data_AF-A0AAD7M7V4-F1
#
_entry.id   AF-A0AAD7M7V4-F1
#
_cell.length_a   1.000
_cell.length_b   1.000
_cell.length_c   1.000
_cell.angle_alpha   90.00
_cell.angle_beta   90.00
_cell.angle_gamma   90.00
#
_symmetry.space_group_name_H-M   'P 1'
#
loop_
_entity.id
_entity.type
_entity.pdbx_description
1 polymer ?
#
loop_
_entity_poly.entity_id
_entity_poly.type
_entity_poly.pdbx_seq_one_letter_code
_entity_poly.pdbx_strand_id
1 'polypeptide(L)'
;RPDKAPARKSAPLTAAQVKENREKRERRQAEIDAMVDKWREMTNTKASELAACFDLKTRYFLDVFFQSGAHMVNHQEKINAYNAFKHEKAVENREQGISKKVHEIHADHIEEYTALTDMEKQALVERFR
;
A
#
# COMPACT_ATOMS: atom_id res chain seq x y z
N ARG A 1 34.63 -8.81 19.62
CA ARG A 1 33.38 -9.26 18.96
C ARG A 1 33.21 -10.73 19.36
N PRO A 2 32.21 -11.14 20.15
CA PRO A 2 32.04 -12.57 20.43
C PRO A 2 31.38 -13.23 19.21
N ASP A 3 31.98 -14.34 18.78
CA ASP A 3 31.51 -15.19 17.69
C ASP A 3 30.12 -15.76 17.99
N LYS A 4 29.20 -15.61 17.03
CA LYS A 4 27.89 -16.27 17.07
C LYS A 4 28.09 -17.78 16.88
N ALA A 5 27.80 -18.56 17.92
CA ALA A 5 27.76 -20.01 17.83
C ALA A 5 26.80 -20.49 16.71
N PRO A 6 27.09 -21.60 16.02
CA PRO A 6 26.24 -22.11 14.94
C PRO A 6 24.87 -22.54 15.48
N ALA A 7 23.80 -22.08 14.82
CA ALA A 7 22.44 -22.48 15.14
C ALA A 7 22.28 -24.00 14.98
N ARG A 8 21.93 -24.71 16.06
CA ARG A 8 21.63 -26.14 16.01
C ARG A 8 20.41 -26.37 15.13
N LYS A 9 20.54 -27.19 14.08
CA LYS A 9 19.42 -27.62 13.24
C LYS A 9 18.47 -28.48 14.09
N SER A 10 17.21 -28.09 14.19
CA SER A 10 16.16 -28.87 14.86
C SER A 10 15.95 -30.21 14.14
N ALA A 11 15.65 -31.25 14.91
CA ALA A 11 15.35 -32.57 14.34
C ALA A 11 14.13 -32.50 13.40
N PRO A 12 14.09 -33.29 12.31
CA PRO A 12 12.94 -33.36 11.41
C PRO A 12 11.66 -33.75 12.16
N LEU A 13 10.54 -33.10 11.84
CA LEU A 13 9.24 -33.45 12.41
C LEU A 13 8.81 -34.86 11.97
N THR A 14 8.17 -35.59 12.86
CA THR A 14 7.56 -36.89 12.54
C THR A 14 6.29 -36.69 11.68
N ALA A 15 5.89 -37.72 10.93
CA ALA A 15 4.67 -37.67 10.11
C ALA A 15 3.41 -37.32 10.94
N ALA A 16 3.35 -37.78 12.19
CA ALA A 16 2.28 -37.45 13.12
C ALA A 16 2.29 -35.95 13.49
N GLN A 17 3.47 -35.38 13.77
CA GLN A 17 3.61 -33.94 14.08
C GLN A 17 3.28 -33.07 12.86
N VAL A 18 3.63 -33.51 11.65
CA VAL A 18 3.26 -32.81 10.41
C VAL A 18 1.75 -32.81 10.22
N LYS A 19 1.08 -33.95 10.43
CA LYS A 19 -0.37 -34.08 10.33
C LYS A 19 -1.08 -33.20 11.37
N GLU A 20 -0.66 -33.26 12.63
CA GLU A 20 -1.23 -32.44 13.71
C GLU A 20 -1.06 -30.94 13.43
N ASN A 21 0.13 -30.52 12.97
CA ASN A 21 0.39 -29.13 12.60
C ASN A 21 -0.49 -28.67 11.43
N ARG A 22 -0.74 -29.56 10.46
CA ARG A 22 -1.63 -29.28 9.33
C ARG A 22 -3.06 -29.07 9.83
N GLU A 23 -3.59 -29.98 10.63
CA GLU A 23 -4.96 -29.86 11.18
C GLU A 23 -5.13 -28.59 12.02
N LYS A 24 -4.13 -28.23 12.84
CA LYS A 24 -4.13 -26.96 13.59
C LYS A 24 -4.14 -25.74 12.68
N ARG A 25 -3.36 -25.77 11.59
CA ARG A 25 -3.34 -24.69 10.59
C ARG A 25 -4.68 -24.56 9.89
N GLU A 26 -5.28 -25.67 9.47
CA GLU A 26 -6.58 -25.69 8.79
C GLU A 26 -7.69 -25.12 9.69
N ARG A 27 -7.74 -25.53 10.97
CA ARG A 27 -8.69 -24.97 11.94
C ARG A 27 -8.51 -23.46 12.13
N ARG A 28 -7.26 -23.04 12.32
CA ARG A 28 -6.95 -21.61 12.48
C ARG A 28 -7.31 -20.80 11.24
N GLN A 29 -7.07 -21.34 10.05
CA GLN A 29 -7.44 -20.67 8.81
C GLN A 29 -8.96 -20.53 8.69
N ALA A 30 -9.71 -21.57 9.02
CA ALA A 30 -11.18 -21.51 9.03
C ALA A 30 -11.72 -20.47 10.02
N GLU A 31 -11.10 -20.33 11.20
CA GLU A 31 -11.44 -19.27 12.16
C GLU A 31 -11.15 -17.87 11.60
N ILE A 32 -10.00 -17.69 10.93
CA ILE A 32 -9.65 -16.43 10.27
C ILE A 32 -10.68 -16.09 9.19
N ASP A 33 -10.99 -17.05 8.31
CA ASP A 33 -11.92 -16.85 7.20
C ASP A 33 -13.30 -16.46 7.72
N ALA A 34 -13.81 -17.15 8.75
CA ALA A 34 -15.09 -16.81 9.38
C ALA A 34 -15.10 -15.39 9.99
N MET A 35 -13.99 -14.96 10.59
CA MET A 35 -13.87 -13.61 11.14
C MET A 35 -13.78 -12.55 10.04
N VAL A 36 -13.09 -12.85 8.94
CA VAL A 36 -13.02 -11.97 7.75
C VAL A 36 -14.38 -11.82 7.10
N ASP A 37 -15.15 -12.90 6.97
CA ASP A 37 -16.51 -12.87 6.44
C ASP A 37 -17.43 -12.02 7.31
N LYS A 38 -17.38 -12.20 8.63
CA LYS A 38 -18.13 -11.37 9.58
C LYS A 38 -17.74 -9.89 9.46
N TRP A 39 -16.46 -9.59 9.34
CA TRP A 39 -15.98 -8.22 9.15
C TRP A 39 -16.46 -7.61 7.82
N ARG A 40 -16.50 -8.41 6.74
CA ARG A 40 -17.05 -8.01 5.45
C ARG A 40 -18.54 -7.68 5.55
N GLU A 41 -19.32 -8.51 6.25
CA GLU A 41 -20.74 -8.25 6.49
C GLU A 41 -20.96 -6.95 7.27
N MET A 42 -20.23 -6.76 8.38
CA MET A 42 -20.31 -5.53 9.18
C MET A 42 -19.98 -4.27 8.36
N THR A 43 -18.93 -4.35 7.53
CA THR A 43 -18.54 -3.25 6.63
C THR A 43 -19.65 -2.90 5.64
N ASN A 44 -20.28 -3.91 5.02
CA ASN A 44 -21.39 -3.71 4.09
C ASN A 44 -22.64 -3.13 4.76
N THR A 45 -22.99 -3.62 5.95
CA THR A 45 -24.08 -3.07 6.75
C THR A 45 -23.84 -1.61 7.05
N LYS A 46 -22.62 -1.26 7.51
CA LYS A 46 -22.28 0.12 7.85
C LYS A 46 -22.30 1.04 6.63
N ALA A 47 -21.79 0.59 5.49
CA ALA A 47 -21.84 1.35 4.25
C ALA A 47 -23.30 1.60 3.80
N SER A 48 -24.20 0.65 4.04
CA SER A 48 -25.62 0.78 3.71
C SER A 48 -26.37 1.73 4.66
N GLU A 49 -26.04 1.73 5.95
CA GLU A 49 -26.53 2.73 6.90
C GLU A 49 -26.13 4.15 6.48
N LEU A 50 -24.85 4.35 6.13
CA LEU A 50 -24.35 5.65 5.67
C LEU A 50 -25.01 6.08 4.36
N ALA A 51 -25.20 5.15 3.43
CA ALA A 51 -25.95 5.37 2.19
C ALA A 51 -27.34 5.94 2.47
N ALA A 52 -28.08 5.35 3.41
CA ALA A 52 -29.39 5.83 3.81
C ALA A 52 -29.33 7.20 4.50
N CYS A 53 -28.35 7.45 5.38
CA CYS A 53 -28.23 8.73 6.09
C CYS A 53 -27.93 9.92 5.16
N PHE A 54 -27.21 9.69 4.06
CA PHE A 54 -26.71 10.75 3.18
C PHE A 54 -27.37 10.75 1.79
N ASP A 55 -28.36 9.90 1.54
CA ASP A 55 -29.00 9.71 0.23
C ASP A 55 -27.99 9.44 -0.90
N LEU A 56 -27.02 8.56 -0.61
CA LEU A 56 -25.98 8.13 -1.55
C LEU A 56 -26.02 6.62 -1.74
N LYS A 57 -25.35 6.11 -2.76
CA LYS A 57 -25.25 4.67 -3.01
C LYS A 57 -24.29 4.00 -2.02
N THR A 58 -24.60 2.81 -1.51
CA THR A 58 -23.68 1.98 -0.68
C THR A 58 -22.29 1.86 -1.30
N ARG A 59 -22.24 1.72 -2.64
CA ARG A 59 -20.99 1.62 -3.39
C ARG A 59 -20.05 2.81 -3.15
N TYR A 60 -20.59 4.02 -3.03
CA TYR A 60 -19.80 5.22 -2.75
C TYR A 60 -19.00 5.08 -1.45
N PHE A 61 -19.66 4.67 -0.35
CA PHE A 61 -19.00 4.50 0.94
C PHE A 61 -18.01 3.33 0.96
N LEU A 62 -18.31 2.25 0.24
CA LEU A 62 -17.35 1.16 0.06
C LEU A 62 -16.09 1.64 -0.68
N ASP A 63 -16.26 2.40 -1.77
CA ASP A 63 -15.12 2.95 -2.52
C ASP A 63 -14.27 3.87 -1.64
N VAL A 64 -14.89 4.77 -0.87
CA VAL A 64 -14.18 5.63 0.10
C VAL A 64 -13.44 4.81 1.14
N PHE A 65 -14.08 3.78 1.71
CA PHE A 65 -13.47 2.92 2.72
C PHE A 65 -12.25 2.16 2.18
N PHE A 66 -12.37 1.53 1.01
CA PHE A 66 -11.27 0.76 0.43
C PHE A 66 -10.14 1.65 -0.12
N GLN A 67 -10.45 2.83 -0.65
CA GLN A 67 -9.41 3.82 -1.02
C GLN A 67 -8.63 4.26 0.21
N SER A 68 -9.33 4.63 1.29
CA SER A 68 -8.70 4.99 2.57
C SER A 68 -7.88 3.82 3.14
N GLY A 69 -8.39 2.60 3.06
CA GLY A 69 -7.67 1.39 3.47
C GLY A 69 -6.41 1.14 2.62
N ALA A 70 -6.49 1.32 1.30
CA ALA A 70 -5.35 1.22 0.41
C ALA A 70 -4.29 2.29 0.74
N HIS A 71 -4.69 3.51 1.10
CA HIS A 71 -3.78 4.54 1.58
C HIS A 71 -3.15 4.19 2.92
N MET A 72 -3.90 3.58 3.84
CA MET A 72 -3.40 3.15 5.14
C MET A 72 -2.35 2.03 5.02
N VAL A 73 -2.60 1.04 4.16
CA VAL A 73 -1.67 -0.08 3.93
C VAL A 73 -0.46 0.34 3.11
N ASN A 74 -0.68 1.12 2.05
CA ASN A 74 0.37 1.56 1.13
C ASN A 74 0.87 2.96 1.49
N HIS A 75 0.75 3.37 2.76
CA HIS A 75 1.26 4.67 3.21
C HIS A 75 2.77 4.70 2.97
N GLN A 76 3.20 5.31 1.87
CA GLN A 76 4.60 5.58 1.61
C GLN A 76 5.00 6.76 2.49
N GLU A 77 5.47 6.44 3.69
CA GLU A 77 6.05 7.41 4.64
C GLU A 77 7.21 8.21 4.00
N LYS A 78 7.83 7.65 2.95
CA LYS A 78 8.88 8.29 2.16
C LYS A 78 8.36 8.64 0.77
N ILE A 79 8.26 9.94 0.50
CA ILE A 79 8.19 10.46 -0.86
C ILE A 79 9.46 10.03 -1.59
N ASN A 80 9.32 9.31 -2.70
CA ASN A 80 10.45 9.00 -3.56
C ASN A 80 10.78 10.20 -4.46
N ALA A 81 12.05 10.30 -4.87
CA ALA A 81 12.54 11.42 -5.70
C ALA A 81 11.77 11.57 -7.02
N TYR A 82 11.24 10.47 -7.56
CA TYR A 82 10.49 10.49 -8.80
C TYR A 82 9.11 11.16 -8.66
N ASN A 83 8.40 10.90 -7.56
CA ASN A 83 7.14 11.55 -7.25
C ASN A 83 7.34 13.02 -6.91
N ALA A 84 8.42 13.37 -6.19
CA ALA A 84 8.81 14.75 -5.96
C ALA A 84 9.09 15.50 -7.28
N PHE A 85 9.86 14.90 -8.19
CA PHE A 85 10.15 15.44 -9.51
C PHE A 85 8.89 15.69 -10.35
N LYS A 86 7.99 14.71 -10.46
CA LYS A 86 6.74 14.89 -11.21
C LYS A 86 5.87 15.99 -10.63
N HIS A 87 5.89 16.20 -9.32
CA HIS A 87 5.17 17.30 -8.70
C HIS A 87 5.79 18.66 -9.07
N GLU A 88 7.12 18.79 -9.01
CA GLU A 88 7.82 20.01 -9.45
C GLU A 88 7.46 20.34 -10.91
N LYS A 89 7.50 19.34 -11.80
CA LYS A 89 7.06 19.51 -13.20
C LYS A 89 5.57 19.83 -13.36
N ALA A 90 4.71 19.28 -12.52
CA ALA A 90 3.29 19.62 -12.53
C ALA A 90 3.07 21.09 -12.11
N VAL A 91 3.83 21.58 -11.13
CA VAL A 91 3.80 22.99 -10.70
C VAL A 91 4.31 23.90 -11.82
N GLU A 92 5.47 23.61 -12.41
CA GLU A 92 6.03 24.36 -13.55
C GLU A 92 5.03 24.48 -14.71
N ASN A 93 4.41 23.36 -15.09
CA ASN A 93 3.38 23.36 -16.14
C ASN A 93 2.18 24.24 -15.77
N ARG A 94 1.74 24.20 -14.50
CA ARG A 94 0.59 24.99 -14.03
C ARG A 94 0.88 26.48 -14.04
N GLU A 95 2.09 26.89 -13.67
CA GLU A 95 2.56 28.29 -13.74
C GLU A 95 2.61 28.79 -15.19
N GLN A 96 2.88 27.90 -16.14
CA GLN A 96 2.84 28.19 -17.58
C GLN A 96 1.43 28.07 -18.20
N GLY A 97 0.40 27.80 -17.38
CA GLY A 97 -0.98 27.61 -17.85
C GLY A 97 -1.23 26.30 -18.60
N ILE A 98 -0.29 25.35 -18.52
CA ILE A 98 -0.36 24.03 -19.16
C ILE A 98 -0.95 23.04 -18.17
N SER A 99 -2.04 22.37 -18.57
CA SER A 99 -2.65 21.29 -17.80
C SER A 99 -2.33 19.94 -18.44
N LYS A 100 -1.41 19.19 -17.84
CA LYS A 100 -1.03 17.84 -18.27
C LYS A 100 -1.40 16.81 -17.21
N LYS A 101 -1.82 15.64 -17.65
CA LYS A 101 -2.01 14.47 -16.80
C LYS A 101 -0.66 13.91 -16.37
N VAL A 102 -0.60 13.23 -15.23
CA VAL A 102 0.64 12.69 -14.65
C VAL A 102 1.42 11.77 -15.60
N HIS A 103 0.73 11.01 -16.46
CA HIS A 103 1.39 10.14 -17.43
C HIS A 103 2.01 10.90 -18.61
N GLU A 104 1.46 12.06 -18.98
CA GLU A 104 2.03 12.94 -20.01
C GLU A 104 3.30 13.62 -19.46
N ILE A 105 3.26 14.06 -18.20
CA ILE A 105 4.44 14.58 -17.49
C ILE A 105 5.55 13.52 -17.41
N HIS A 106 5.18 12.26 -17.17
CA HIS A 106 6.16 11.16 -17.21
C HIS A 106 6.79 11.02 -18.60
N ALA A 107 5.97 10.92 -19.65
CA ALA A 107 6.45 10.73 -21.01
C ALA A 107 7.41 11.85 -21.43
N ASP A 108 7.07 13.09 -21.09
CA ASP A 108 7.83 14.28 -21.51
C ASP A 108 9.14 14.47 -20.74
N HIS A 109 9.21 14.02 -19.49
CA HIS A 109 10.32 14.36 -18.58
C HIS A 109 11.07 13.14 -18.01
N ILE A 110 10.81 11.92 -18.50
CA ILE A 110 11.50 10.73 -17.97
C ILE A 110 13.01 10.79 -18.21
N GLU A 111 13.44 11.28 -19.38
CA GLU A 111 14.87 11.40 -19.71
C GLU A 111 15.56 12.40 -18.77
N GLU A 112 14.92 13.55 -18.52
CA GLU A 112 15.38 14.57 -17.58
C GLU A 112 15.56 13.97 -16.18
N TYR A 113 14.58 13.20 -15.69
CA TYR A 113 14.69 12.51 -14.40
C TYR A 113 15.84 11.49 -14.37
N THR A 114 16.02 10.73 -15.45
CA THR A 114 17.10 9.72 -15.51
C THR A 114 18.49 10.35 -15.53
N ALA A 115 18.62 11.57 -16.06
CA ALA A 115 19.88 12.32 -16.10
C ALA A 115 20.28 12.91 -14.74
N LEU A 116 19.36 13.01 -13.77
CA LEU A 116 19.65 13.55 -12.44
C LEU A 116 20.59 12.62 -11.66
N THR A 117 21.55 13.25 -10.98
CA THR A 117 22.42 12.61 -10.00
C THR A 117 21.65 12.22 -8.73
N ASP A 118 22.24 11.33 -7.94
CA ASP A 118 21.64 10.92 -6.65
C ASP A 118 21.50 12.08 -5.67
N MET A 119 22.42 13.06 -5.72
CA MET A 119 22.34 14.27 -4.90
C MET A 119 21.17 15.17 -5.31
N GLU A 120 20.94 15.36 -6.60
CA GLU A 120 19.80 16.14 -7.10
C GLU A 120 18.47 15.44 -6.81
N LYS A 121 18.42 14.12 -6.94
CA LYS A 121 17.28 13.29 -6.55
C LYS A 121 16.98 13.43 -5.05
N GLN A 122 17.99 13.48 -4.20
CA GLN A 122 17.78 13.72 -2.76
C GLN A 122 17.28 15.14 -2.49
N ALA A 123 17.83 16.15 -3.17
CA ALA A 123 17.38 17.53 -3.04
C ALA A 123 15.90 17.69 -3.44
N LEU A 124 15.45 16.98 -4.47
CA LEU A 124 14.03 16.94 -4.86
C LEU A 124 13.13 16.43 -3.73
N VAL A 125 13.55 15.36 -3.04
CA VAL A 125 12.78 14.82 -1.91
C VAL A 125 12.72 15.82 -0.76
N GLU A 126 13.81 16.50 -0.44
CA GLU A 126 13.83 17.51 0.64
C GLU A 126 13.00 18.76 0.31
N ARG A 127 12.95 19.21 -0.95
CA ARG A 127 12.10 20.34 -1.37
C ARG A 127 10.61 20.01 -1.34
N PHE A 128 10.25 18.74 -1.50
CA PHE A 128 8.86 18.30 -1.54
C PHE A 128 8.26 18.11 -0.12
N ARG A 129 9.10 17.85 0.89
CA ARG A 129 8.67 17.74 2.29
C ARG A 129 8.18 19.07 2.83
#